data_AF-A0A9W3F1L9-F1
#
_entry.id   AF-A0A9W3F1L9-F1
#
_cell.length_a   1.000
_cell.length_b   1.000
_cell.length_c   1.000
_cell.angle_alpha   90.00
_cell.angle_beta   90.00
_cell.angle_gamma   90.00
#
_symmetry.space_group_name_H-M   'P 1'
#
loop_
_entity.id
_entity.type
_entity.pdbx_description
1 polymer ?
#
loop_
_entity_poly.entity_id
_entity_poly.type
_entity_poly.pdbx_seq_one_letter_code
_entity_poly.pdbx_strand_id
1 'polypeptide(L)'
;MVRVRAVVARPEGGARQGHYVIHGERLRDHKTTLECTLRPGLVYNKVNPIFHHWSLGDCKFGLTFQSPAEADEFQKSLLAALAALGRGSLTPSSSSSSSSPSQDTAETPCPLTSHVDSDSSS
;
A
#
# COMPACT_ATOMS: atom_id res chain seq x y z
N MET A 1 3.79 -22.11 -11.14
CA MET A 1 3.33 -20.75 -10.89
C MET A 1 2.58 -20.71 -9.56
N VAL A 2 2.79 -19.65 -8.77
CA VAL A 2 2.29 -19.50 -7.39
C VAL A 2 1.53 -18.18 -7.31
N ARG A 3 0.37 -18.16 -6.64
CA ARG A 3 -0.35 -16.94 -6.26
C ARG A 3 0.14 -16.52 -4.88
N VAL A 4 0.44 -15.24 -4.72
CA VAL A 4 0.97 -14.70 -3.46
C VAL A 4 -0.07 -13.82 -2.80
N ARG A 5 -0.25 -13.99 -1.48
CA ARG A 5 -1.13 -13.17 -0.66
C ARG A 5 -0.36 -12.74 0.58
N ALA A 6 -0.27 -11.43 0.81
CA ALA A 6 0.16 -10.89 2.09
C ALA A 6 -1.07 -10.73 2.98
N VAL A 7 -1.07 -11.35 4.16
CA VAL A 7 -2.15 -11.26 5.13
C VAL A 7 -1.66 -10.47 6.33
N VAL A 8 -2.47 -9.49 6.77
CA VAL A 8 -2.25 -8.79 8.03
C VAL A 8 -2.97 -9.56 9.12
N ALA A 9 -2.22 -10.21 10.00
CA ALA A 9 -2.80 -10.83 11.17
C ALA A 9 -2.93 -9.77 12.27
N ARG A 10 -4.17 -9.55 12.72
CA ARG A 10 -4.44 -8.63 13.83
C ARG A 10 -3.92 -9.22 15.13
N PRO A 11 -3.32 -8.40 16.00
CA PRO A 11 -2.93 -8.85 17.33
C PRO A 11 -4.20 -9.06 18.16
N GLU A 12 -4.34 -10.25 18.72
CA GLU A 12 -5.30 -10.55 19.79
C GLU A 12 -4.91 -9.71 21.02
N GLY A 13 -5.61 -8.60 21.24
CA GLY A 13 -5.46 -7.75 22.44
C GLY A 13 -4.62 -6.49 22.23
N GLY A 14 -5.30 -5.36 22.01
CA GLY A 14 -4.90 -3.98 22.36
C GLY A 14 -3.64 -3.37 21.72
N ALA A 15 -2.68 -4.16 21.24
CA ALA A 15 -1.47 -3.66 20.61
C ALA A 15 -1.78 -3.19 19.19
N ARG A 16 -1.36 -1.99 18.80
CA ARG A 16 -1.62 -1.45 17.44
C ARG A 16 -0.66 -2.03 16.38
N GLN A 17 0.08 -3.11 16.69
CA GLN A 17 1.05 -3.73 15.80
C GLN A 17 0.54 -5.09 15.31
N GLY A 18 -0.03 -5.09 14.10
CA GLY A 18 -0.29 -6.33 13.36
C GLY A 18 1.02 -6.97 12.90
N HIS A 19 1.04 -8.30 12.84
CA HIS A 19 2.10 -9.03 12.17
C HIS A 19 1.67 -9.36 10.75
N TYR A 20 2.59 -9.24 9.80
CA TYR A 20 2.31 -9.58 8.41
C TYR A 20 2.83 -10.98 8.11
N VAL A 21 2.05 -11.77 7.37
CA VAL A 21 2.44 -13.12 6.93
C VAL A 21 2.33 -13.19 5.42
N ILE A 22 3.37 -13.71 4.77
CA ILE A 22 3.33 -14.05 3.34
C ILE A 22 2.83 -15.48 3.21
N HIS A 23 1.77 -15.67 2.42
CA HIS A 23 1.34 -16.98 1.96
C HIS A 23 1.59 -17.12 0.45
N GLY A 24 2.36 -18.13 0.07
CA GLY A 24 2.55 -18.55 -1.32
C GLY A 24 1.74 -19.80 -1.61
N GLU A 25 0.74 -19.67 -2.45
CA GLU A 25 -0.20 -20.74 -2.81
C GLU A 25 0.10 -21.26 -4.22
N ARG A 26 0.34 -22.55 -4.38
CA ARG A 26 0.59 -23.13 -5.69
C ARG A 26 -0.70 -23.17 -6.50
N LEU A 27 -0.71 -22.59 -7.70
CA LEU A 27 -1.94 -22.41 -8.49
C LEU A 27 -2.62 -23.72 -8.91
N ARG A 28 -1.86 -24.79 -9.11
CA ARG A 28 -2.39 -26.05 -9.66
C ARG A 28 -3.30 -26.82 -8.69
N ASP A 29 -3.08 -26.63 -7.40
CA ASP A 29 -3.73 -27.42 -6.35
C ASP A 29 -4.09 -26.60 -5.10
N HIS A 30 -3.98 -25.27 -5.19
CA HIS A 30 -4.28 -24.33 -4.12
C HIS A 30 -3.56 -24.60 -2.79
N LYS A 31 -2.45 -25.35 -2.85
CA LYS A 31 -1.70 -25.74 -1.65
C LYS A 31 -0.83 -24.58 -1.19
N THR A 32 -0.94 -24.19 0.07
CA THR A 32 0.04 -23.30 0.71
C THR A 32 1.39 -24.00 0.71
N THR A 33 2.31 -23.45 -0.07
CA THR A 33 3.69 -23.95 -0.23
C THR A 33 4.72 -23.08 0.48
N LEU A 34 4.33 -21.86 0.83
CA LEU A 34 5.16 -20.92 1.57
C LEU A 34 4.30 -20.21 2.61
N GLU A 35 4.80 -20.15 3.83
CA GLU A 35 4.26 -19.37 4.92
C GLU A 35 5.41 -18.71 5.67
N CYS A 36 5.42 -17.38 5.74
CA CYS A 36 6.53 -16.64 6.32
C CYS A 36 6.02 -15.41 7.07
N THR A 37 6.17 -15.37 8.39
CA THR A 37 5.95 -14.16 9.19
C THR A 37 7.04 -13.14 8.89
N LEU A 38 6.64 -11.94 8.48
CA LEU A 38 7.54 -10.84 8.20
C LEU A 38 8.10 -10.24 9.49
N ARG A 39 9.40 -9.94 9.45
CA ARG A 39 10.12 -9.26 10.54
C ARG A 39 11.09 -8.24 9.94
N PRO A 40 11.44 -7.17 10.68
CA PRO A 40 12.53 -6.29 10.31
C PRO A 40 13.83 -7.07 10.06
N GLY A 41 14.66 -6.59 9.13
CA GLY A 41 15.93 -7.27 8.78
C GLY A 41 15.82 -8.35 7.70
N LEU A 42 14.66 -8.48 7.03
CA LEU A 42 14.52 -9.32 5.84
C LEU A 42 15.46 -8.84 4.73
N VAL A 43 16.23 -9.77 4.13
CA VAL A 43 17.12 -9.48 3.01
C VAL A 43 16.47 -9.97 1.72
N TYR A 44 16.06 -9.05 0.85
CA TYR A 44 15.39 -9.35 -0.43
C TYR A 44 16.37 -9.37 -1.60
N ASN A 45 16.26 -10.37 -2.47
CA ASN A 45 17.12 -10.54 -3.65
C ASN A 45 16.30 -10.86 -4.90
N LYS A 46 16.57 -10.12 -5.97
CA LYS A 46 15.98 -10.32 -7.31
C LYS A 46 16.98 -11.06 -8.20
N VAL A 47 16.81 -12.37 -8.35
CA VAL A 47 17.73 -13.22 -9.12
C VAL A 47 17.41 -13.19 -10.62
N ASN A 48 16.12 -13.18 -10.96
CA ASN A 48 15.66 -12.93 -12.32
C ASN A 48 14.31 -12.18 -12.28
N PRO A 49 13.76 -11.72 -13.43
CA PRO A 49 12.53 -10.91 -13.45
C PRO A 49 11.30 -11.54 -12.80
N ILE A 50 11.26 -12.86 -12.66
CA ILE A 50 10.12 -13.61 -12.11
C ILE A 50 10.51 -14.50 -10.92
N PHE A 51 11.77 -14.49 -10.48
CA PHE A 51 12.26 -15.33 -9.40
C PHE A 51 13.01 -14.47 -8.40
N HIS A 52 12.35 -14.22 -7.28
CA HIS A 52 12.88 -13.45 -6.18
C HIS A 52 12.97 -14.36 -4.95
N HIS A 53 13.97 -14.13 -4.10
CA HIS A 53 14.14 -14.86 -2.85
C HIS A 53 14.52 -13.91 -1.73
N TRP A 54 14.23 -14.31 -0.50
CA TRP A 54 14.60 -13.54 0.68
C TRP A 54 15.06 -14.43 1.81
N SER A 55 15.82 -13.83 2.72
CA SER A 55 16.30 -14.49 3.94
C SER A 55 15.79 -13.76 5.17
N LEU A 56 15.42 -14.53 6.20
CA LEU A 56 15.01 -14.01 7.50
C LEU A 56 15.66 -14.84 8.61
N GLY A 57 16.76 -14.34 9.17
CA GLY A 57 17.67 -15.17 9.95
C GLY A 57 18.26 -16.28 9.08
N ASP A 58 18.18 -17.52 9.57
CA ASP A 58 18.70 -18.70 8.85
C ASP A 58 17.73 -19.27 7.83
N CYS A 59 16.48 -18.79 7.81
CA CYS A 59 15.46 -19.27 6.88
C CYS A 59 15.59 -18.55 5.53
N LYS A 60 15.58 -19.31 4.43
CA LYS A 60 15.54 -18.80 3.06
C LYS A 60 14.23 -19.21 2.38
N PHE A 61 13.64 -18.26 1.67
CA PHE A 61 12.38 -18.42 0.98
C PHE A 61 12.52 -17.91 -0.45
N GLY A 62 11.85 -18.54 -1.41
CA GLY A 62 11.88 -18.14 -2.81
C GLY A 62 10.53 -18.34 -3.48
N LEU A 63 10.22 -17.46 -4.43
CA LEU A 63 8.97 -17.49 -5.19
C LEU A 63 9.24 -17.25 -6.67
N THR A 64 8.52 -18.01 -7.50
CA THR A 64 8.44 -17.76 -8.94
C THR A 64 7.07 -17.18 -9.30
N PHE A 65 7.06 -15.94 -9.78
CA PHE A 65 5.88 -15.18 -10.21
C PHE A 65 5.42 -15.58 -11.61
N GLN A 66 4.17 -15.26 -11.94
CA GLN A 66 3.60 -15.49 -13.27
C GLN A 66 4.13 -14.48 -14.30
N SER A 67 4.46 -13.26 -13.86
CA SER A 67 4.94 -12.18 -14.71
C SER A 67 5.92 -11.26 -13.94
N PRO A 68 6.78 -10.51 -14.65
CA PRO A 68 7.63 -9.49 -14.02
C PRO A 68 6.83 -8.39 -13.30
N ALA A 69 5.67 -8.02 -13.84
CA ALA A 69 4.81 -7.00 -13.26
C ALA A 69 4.30 -7.41 -11.86
N GLU A 70 3.84 -8.65 -11.71
CA GLU A 70 3.43 -9.19 -10.41
C GLU A 70 4.61 -9.29 -9.42
N ALA A 71 5.80 -9.62 -9.91
CA ALA A 71 7.00 -9.69 -9.09
C ALA A 71 7.36 -8.33 -8.48
N ASP A 72 7.23 -7.26 -9.29
CA ASP A 72 7.47 -5.89 -8.85
C ASP A 72 6.36 -5.36 -7.92
N GLU A 73 5.09 -5.70 -8.18
CA GLU A 73 3.98 -5.37 -7.28
C GLU A 73 4.16 -6.03 -5.91
N PHE A 74 4.55 -7.31 -5.89
CA PHE A 74 4.86 -8.02 -4.67
C PHE A 74 6.02 -7.37 -3.91
N GLN A 75 7.09 -6.98 -4.59
CA GLN A 75 8.23 -6.29 -3.96
C GLN A 75 7.79 -4.98 -3.28
N LYS A 76 6.96 -4.17 -3.95
CA LYS A 76 6.43 -2.92 -3.37
C LYS A 76 5.58 -3.20 -2.12
N SER A 77 4.70 -4.19 -2.19
CA SER A 77 3.84 -4.60 -1.07
C SER A 77 4.66 -5.10 0.12
N LEU A 78 5.70 -5.92 -0.14
CA LEU A 78 6.61 -6.43 0.88
C LEU A 78 7.35 -5.30 1.60
N LEU A 79 7.94 -4.36 0.86
CA LEU A 79 8.65 -3.22 1.45
C LEU A 79 7.70 -2.32 2.25
N ALA A 80 6.47 -2.10 1.79
CA ALA A 80 5.46 -1.35 2.52
C ALA A 80 5.08 -2.04 3.84
N ALA A 81 4.89 -3.36 3.84
CA ALA A 81 4.61 -4.14 5.05
C ALA A 81 5.77 -4.08 6.06
N LEU A 82 7.02 -4.20 5.59
CA LEU A 82 8.21 -4.06 6.43
C LEU A 82 8.33 -2.66 7.03
N ALA A 83 8.03 -1.62 6.26
CA ALA A 83 8.03 -0.24 6.74
C ALA A 83 6.92 0.03 7.77
N ALA A 84 5.76 -0.63 7.63
CA ALA A 84 4.68 -0.58 8.61
C ALA A 84 5.05 -1.30 9.92
N LEU A 85 5.81 -2.41 9.85
CA LEU A 85 6.34 -3.10 11.04
C LEU A 85 7.34 -2.24 11.82
N GLY A 86 8.21 -1.49 11.13
CA GLY A 86 9.20 -0.61 11.76
C GLY A 86 8.62 0.68 12.34
N ARG A 87 7.52 1.19 11.77
CA ARG A 87 6.75 2.33 12.31
C ARG A 87 5.81 1.88 13.42
N GLY A 88 6.37 1.54 14.57
CA GLY A 88 5.59 1.65 15.81
C GLY A 88 5.11 3.09 15.97
N SER A 89 3.80 3.33 15.86
CA SER A 89 3.13 4.55 16.33
C SER A 89 3.65 5.88 15.77
N LEU A 90 3.43 6.15 14.48
CA LEU A 90 3.21 7.53 14.03
C LEU A 90 1.98 7.55 13.14
N THR A 91 0.82 7.50 13.77
CA THR A 91 -0.34 8.18 13.18
C THR A 91 -0.01 9.67 13.21
N PRO A 92 0.18 10.38 12.08
CA PRO A 92 -0.28 11.76 12.08
C PRO A 92 -1.77 11.65 12.36
N SER A 93 -2.21 12.21 13.47
CA SER A 93 -3.62 12.46 13.72
C SER A 93 -4.12 13.25 12.52
N SER A 94 -4.81 12.59 11.59
CA SER A 94 -5.65 13.30 10.64
C SER A 94 -6.77 13.90 11.46
N SER A 95 -6.53 15.08 12.04
CA SER A 95 -7.57 16.06 12.25
C SER A 95 -8.04 16.48 10.85
N SER A 96 -8.80 15.59 10.21
CA SER A 96 -9.68 15.98 9.12
C SER A 96 -10.77 16.81 9.79
N SER A 97 -10.55 18.12 9.77
CA SER A 97 -11.52 19.14 10.12
C SER A 97 -12.86 18.76 9.51
N SER A 98 -13.78 18.33 10.37
CA SER A 98 -15.18 18.18 10.01
C SER A 98 -15.75 19.58 9.77
N SER A 99 -15.93 19.96 8.52
CA SER A 99 -16.75 21.12 8.18
C SER A 99 -17.75 20.74 7.09
N SER A 100 -18.88 20.23 7.54
CA SER A 100 -20.18 20.45 6.93
C SER A 100 -21.19 20.44 8.08
N PRO A 101 -22.04 21.47 8.19
CA PRO A 101 -23.31 21.35 7.50
C PRO A 101 -23.81 22.65 6.86
N SER A 102 -24.71 22.44 5.91
CA SER A 102 -25.52 23.38 5.13
C SER A 102 -26.47 24.25 5.98
N GLN A 103 -26.80 25.44 5.48
CA GLN A 103 -28.13 26.11 5.45
C GLN A 103 -27.96 27.54 4.90
N ASP A 104 -28.47 27.85 3.71
CA ASP A 104 -29.79 28.45 3.43
C ASP A 104 -29.98 29.85 4.03
N THR A 105 -29.97 30.88 3.18
CA THR A 105 -30.90 32.04 3.24
C THR A 105 -30.68 32.96 2.04
N ALA A 106 -31.78 33.30 1.38
CA ALA A 106 -31.90 34.24 0.28
C ALA A 106 -31.58 35.69 0.69
N GLU A 107 -31.19 36.54 -0.27
CA GLU A 107 -31.90 37.77 -0.68
C GLU A 107 -30.98 38.79 -1.43
N THR A 108 -31.37 39.11 -2.67
CA THR A 108 -31.25 40.41 -3.39
C THR A 108 -29.93 40.91 -4.03
N PRO A 109 -30.00 41.63 -5.19
CA PRO A 109 -28.99 41.59 -6.26
C PRO A 109 -28.38 42.96 -6.71
N CYS A 110 -27.30 42.86 -7.52
CA CYS A 110 -26.76 43.83 -8.52
C CYS A 110 -26.11 45.16 -8.00
N PRO A 111 -25.33 45.94 -8.81
CA PRO A 111 -25.06 45.84 -10.27
C PRO A 111 -23.59 46.08 -10.76
N LEU A 112 -23.35 45.68 -12.03
CA LEU A 112 -22.64 46.35 -13.15
C LEU A 112 -21.28 47.07 -12.96
N THR A 113 -20.27 46.59 -13.71
CA THR A 113 -19.34 47.32 -14.62
C THR A 113 -18.11 46.43 -14.87
N SER A 114 -17.47 46.28 -16.03
CA SER A 114 -17.56 46.84 -17.37
C SER A 114 -16.89 45.84 -18.33
N HIS A 115 -17.42 45.81 -19.54
CA HIS A 115 -16.84 45.24 -20.75
C HIS A 115 -15.88 46.27 -21.38
N VAL A 116 -15.00 45.82 -22.30
CA VAL A 116 -13.98 46.51 -23.17
C VAL A 116 -12.61 46.72 -22.53
N ASP A 117 -11.45 46.50 -23.17
CA ASP A 117 -11.07 46.50 -24.61
C ASP A 117 -9.80 45.59 -24.77
N SER A 118 -9.70 44.68 -25.74
CA SER A 118 -9.08 44.83 -27.08
C SER A 118 -7.70 45.52 -27.12
N ASP A 119 -6.65 44.76 -27.47
CA ASP A 119 -5.38 45.18 -28.09
C ASP A 119 -4.66 43.89 -28.56
N SER A 120 -4.05 43.70 -29.72
CA SER A 120 -3.89 44.40 -31.01
C SER A 120 -3.21 43.39 -31.95
N SER A 121 -3.34 43.53 -33.28
CA SER A 121 -2.26 43.27 -34.26
C SER A 121 -2.73 43.50 -35.70
N SER A 122 -2.39 44.66 -36.27
CA SER A 122 -1.57 44.84 -37.50
C SER A 122 -1.48 46.32 -37.87
#